data_AF-A0A8H7KZF5-F1
#
_entry.id   AF-A0A8H7KZF5-F1
#
_cell.length_a   1.000
_cell.length_b   1.000
_cell.length_c   1.000
_cell.angle_alpha   90.00
_cell.angle_beta   90.00
_cell.angle_gamma   90.00
#
_symmetry.space_group_name_H-M   'P 1'
#
loop_
_entity.id
_entity.type
_entity.pdbx_description
1 polymer ?
#
loop_
_entity_poly.entity_id
_entity_poly.type
_entity_poly.pdbx_seq_one_letter_code
_entity_poly.pdbx_strand_id
1 'polypeptide(L)'
;MDFRAEHDLEPKPDRLDPLVNPLGANAGVGFEAAKNLLLSSSAYHVLIGSRDSAKGAAAAESLSSASGIRGTTTPLQIDVTDDASVNAAVAHVQATYGRLDVLVNNAGTTGIASNPAAALNPTIATTRAALKEILAVNVYGAVSTTEAFLPLLRKSTAGARLVFVSSSLGSISQAADPTSKYYNPRGGEYRASKAALNTLMVQYVAKLRGEGVKVFGADPGLNATNLTGDAESLRKRGAVEPSVGGERIATVIKGERDADVGRMACFPSVLD
;
A
#
# COMPACT_ATOMS: atom_id res chain seq x y z
N MET A 1 -31.71 -50.74 -8.72
CA MET A 1 -30.31 -50.87 -9.13
C MET A 1 -29.99 -49.63 -9.94
N ASP A 2 -29.68 -48.53 -9.31
CA ASP A 2 -28.45 -48.17 -8.59
C ASP A 2 -27.55 -47.32 -9.49
N PHE A 3 -26.98 -46.32 -8.82
CA PHE A 3 -26.35 -45.11 -9.27
C PHE A 3 -25.14 -45.36 -10.18
N ARG A 4 -24.87 -44.40 -11.07
CA ARG A 4 -23.57 -43.71 -11.05
C ARG A 4 -23.67 -42.33 -11.68
N ALA A 5 -23.40 -41.35 -10.83
CA ALA A 5 -23.28 -39.95 -11.14
C ALA A 5 -22.11 -39.74 -12.10
N GLU A 6 -22.36 -39.02 -13.20
CA GLU A 6 -21.31 -38.28 -13.87
C GLU A 6 -20.93 -37.15 -12.93
N HIS A 7 -19.70 -37.24 -12.40
CA HIS A 7 -19.07 -36.15 -11.68
C HIS A 7 -18.93 -34.98 -12.66
N ASP A 8 -19.85 -34.00 -12.55
CA ASP A 8 -19.58 -32.63 -12.96
C ASP A 8 -18.33 -32.16 -12.20
N LEU A 9 -17.18 -32.25 -12.88
CA LEU A 9 -15.97 -31.60 -12.44
C LEU A 9 -16.24 -30.09 -12.56
N GLU A 10 -16.51 -29.45 -11.42
CA GLU A 10 -16.48 -28.01 -11.31
C GLU A 10 -15.21 -27.46 -12.00
N PRO A 11 -15.32 -26.40 -12.82
CA PRO A 11 -14.15 -25.81 -13.44
C PRO A 11 -13.21 -25.33 -12.34
N LYS A 12 -11.96 -25.81 -12.35
CA LYS A 12 -10.89 -25.22 -11.54
C LYS A 12 -10.84 -23.72 -11.86
N PRO A 13 -10.73 -22.82 -10.87
CA PRO A 13 -10.64 -21.40 -11.13
C PRO A 13 -9.29 -21.13 -11.80
N ASP A 14 -9.30 -21.13 -13.14
CA ASP A 14 -8.12 -20.86 -13.94
C ASP A 14 -7.76 -19.38 -13.80
N ARG A 15 -6.83 -19.16 -12.87
CA ARG A 15 -5.99 -17.96 -12.68
C ARG A 15 -6.59 -16.86 -11.80
N LEU A 16 -6.30 -16.94 -10.50
CA LEU A 16 -6.30 -15.78 -9.61
C LEU A 16 -5.21 -14.80 -10.05
N ASP A 17 -5.49 -13.50 -10.02
CA ASP A 17 -4.51 -12.44 -10.17
C ASP A 17 -3.93 -12.10 -8.78
N PRO A 18 -2.77 -12.67 -8.38
CA PRO A 18 -2.16 -12.36 -7.11
C PRO A 18 -1.74 -10.90 -7.04
N LEU A 19 -2.37 -10.17 -6.11
CA LEU A 19 -1.92 -8.89 -5.61
C LEU A 19 -1.11 -9.14 -4.32
N VAL A 20 0.16 -8.74 -4.32
CA VAL A 20 0.91 -8.57 -3.08
C VAL A 20 0.65 -7.13 -2.65
N ASN A 21 0.00 -6.97 -1.49
CA ASN A 21 -0.11 -5.68 -0.81
C ASN A 21 0.96 -5.67 0.28
N PRO A 22 2.24 -5.44 -0.09
CA PRO A 22 3.37 -5.94 0.67
C PRO A 22 3.37 -5.46 2.10
N LEU A 23 2.96 -4.26 2.52
CA LEU A 23 2.97 -3.98 3.97
C LEU A 23 2.03 -2.87 4.42
N GLY A 24 1.34 -3.10 5.54
CA GLY A 24 0.37 -2.19 6.16
C GLY A 24 -1.07 -2.45 5.73
N ALA A 25 -1.34 -3.63 5.15
CA ALA A 25 -2.69 -4.08 4.81
C ALA A 25 -3.44 -4.66 6.02
N ASN A 26 -2.80 -4.80 7.17
CA ASN A 26 -3.45 -5.26 8.40
C ASN A 26 -4.29 -4.16 9.08
N ALA A 27 -4.18 -2.90 8.63
CA ALA A 27 -4.95 -1.77 9.16
C ALA A 27 -5.05 -0.61 8.15
N GLY A 28 -5.92 0.36 8.43
CA GLY A 28 -5.99 1.63 7.71
C GLY A 28 -6.27 1.49 6.21
N VAL A 29 -5.65 2.36 5.41
CA VAL A 29 -5.90 2.45 3.95
C VAL A 29 -5.56 1.15 3.21
N GLY A 30 -4.48 0.46 3.61
CA GLY A 30 -4.09 -0.80 2.97
C GLY A 30 -5.12 -1.91 3.18
N PHE A 31 -5.68 -2.00 4.39
CA PHE A 31 -6.75 -2.96 4.73
C PHE A 31 -8.02 -2.70 3.92
N GLU A 32 -8.44 -1.44 3.85
CA GLU A 32 -9.64 -1.06 3.12
C GLU A 32 -9.47 -1.19 1.60
N ALA A 33 -8.27 -0.95 1.07
CA ALA A 33 -7.96 -1.24 -0.33
C ALA A 33 -8.08 -2.74 -0.63
N ALA A 34 -7.53 -3.60 0.23
CA ALA A 34 -7.68 -5.04 0.12
C ALA A 34 -9.17 -5.45 0.16
N LYS A 35 -9.92 -4.94 1.13
CA LYS A 35 -11.36 -5.18 1.25
C LYS A 35 -12.12 -4.80 -0.01
N ASN A 36 -11.90 -3.60 -0.55
CA ASN A 36 -12.57 -3.12 -1.75
C ASN A 36 -12.31 -4.04 -2.96
N LEU A 37 -11.06 -4.49 -3.15
CA LEU A 37 -10.71 -5.41 -4.22
C LEU A 37 -11.37 -6.78 -4.07
N LEU A 38 -11.32 -7.35 -2.87
CA LEU A 38 -11.94 -8.65 -2.57
C LEU A 38 -13.46 -8.62 -2.72
N LEU A 39 -14.09 -7.48 -2.40
CA LEU A 39 -15.50 -7.24 -2.66
C LEU A 39 -15.79 -7.07 -4.16
N SER A 40 -14.82 -6.67 -4.98
CA SER A 40 -15.01 -6.30 -6.40
C SER A 40 -14.97 -7.47 -7.38
N SER A 41 -14.23 -8.54 -7.07
CA SER A 41 -14.08 -9.70 -7.97
C SER A 41 -13.49 -10.91 -7.24
N SER A 42 -13.89 -12.11 -7.65
CA SER A 42 -13.26 -13.37 -7.21
C SER A 42 -11.88 -13.61 -7.83
N ALA A 43 -11.51 -12.84 -8.87
CA ALA A 43 -10.20 -12.93 -9.49
C ALA A 43 -9.07 -12.44 -8.57
N TYR A 44 -9.38 -11.59 -7.58
CA TYR A 44 -8.36 -11.06 -6.68
C TYR A 44 -8.00 -12.05 -5.58
N HIS A 45 -6.70 -12.32 -5.49
CA HIS A 45 -6.08 -12.91 -4.31
C HIS A 45 -5.15 -11.87 -3.67
N VAL A 46 -5.39 -11.48 -2.43
CA VAL A 46 -4.62 -10.42 -1.76
C VAL A 46 -3.76 -11.00 -0.64
N LEU A 47 -2.44 -10.81 -0.77
CA LEU A 47 -1.51 -11.13 0.32
C LEU A 47 -1.50 -9.98 1.32
N ILE A 48 -1.90 -10.28 2.56
CA ILE A 48 -1.97 -9.32 3.66
C ILE A 48 -0.63 -9.25 4.35
N GLY A 49 0.19 -8.31 3.89
CA GLY A 49 1.52 -8.07 4.41
C GLY A 49 1.56 -7.39 5.78
N SER A 50 2.26 -8.01 6.74
CA SER A 50 2.43 -7.49 8.10
C SER A 50 3.76 -7.94 8.72
N ARG A 51 4.39 -7.03 9.46
CA ARG A 51 5.58 -7.33 10.28
C ARG A 51 5.26 -8.29 11.41
N ASP A 52 4.09 -8.07 12.00
CA ASP A 52 3.50 -8.87 13.07
C ASP A 52 2.59 -9.93 12.43
N SER A 53 3.03 -11.19 12.46
CA SER A 53 2.34 -12.31 11.83
C SER A 53 0.95 -12.53 12.40
N ALA A 54 0.76 -12.34 13.71
CA ALA A 54 -0.54 -12.50 14.36
C ALA A 54 -1.53 -11.43 13.90
N LYS A 55 -1.10 -10.16 13.82
CA LYS A 55 -1.94 -9.08 13.26
C LYS A 55 -2.25 -9.28 11.78
N GLY A 56 -1.29 -9.80 11.02
CA GLY A 56 -1.49 -10.14 9.61
C GLY A 56 -2.55 -11.23 9.43
N ALA A 57 -2.45 -12.31 10.22
CA ALA A 57 -3.40 -13.42 10.21
C ALA A 57 -4.81 -12.98 10.61
N ALA A 58 -4.94 -12.21 11.70
CA ALA A 58 -6.23 -11.69 12.15
C ALA A 58 -6.89 -10.77 11.11
N ALA A 59 -6.10 -9.95 10.41
CA ALA A 59 -6.63 -9.10 9.34
C ALA A 59 -7.09 -9.92 8.11
N ALA A 60 -6.33 -10.93 7.70
CA ALA A 60 -6.72 -11.83 6.62
C ALA A 60 -8.00 -12.62 6.96
N GLU A 61 -8.11 -13.11 8.20
CA GLU A 61 -9.32 -13.80 8.68
C GLU A 61 -10.54 -12.86 8.72
N SER A 62 -10.37 -11.65 9.24
CA SER A 62 -11.42 -10.62 9.26
C SER A 62 -11.91 -10.28 7.86
N LEU A 63 -11.01 -10.13 6.88
CA LEU A 63 -11.37 -9.90 5.49
C LEU A 63 -12.07 -11.11 4.88
N SER A 64 -11.58 -12.31 5.12
CA SER A 64 -12.17 -13.54 4.57
C SER A 64 -13.56 -13.84 5.14
N SER A 65 -13.85 -13.35 6.35
CA SER A 65 -15.14 -13.55 7.04
C SER A 65 -16.14 -12.41 6.80
N ALA A 66 -15.75 -11.35 6.11
CA ALA A 66 -16.63 -10.21 5.86
C ALA A 66 -17.70 -10.56 4.80
N SER A 67 -18.92 -10.06 5.00
CA SER A 67 -20.04 -10.29 4.08
C SER A 67 -19.75 -9.74 2.67
N GLY A 68 -20.13 -10.51 1.64
CA GLY A 68 -20.02 -10.12 0.24
C GLY A 68 -18.63 -10.25 -0.39
N ILE A 69 -17.65 -10.76 0.36
CA ILE A 69 -16.30 -11.02 -0.15
C ILE A 69 -16.35 -12.11 -1.22
N ARG A 70 -15.75 -11.79 -2.38
CA ARG A 70 -15.71 -12.68 -3.56
C ARG A 70 -14.31 -13.25 -3.78
N GLY A 71 -13.28 -12.44 -3.52
CA GLY A 71 -11.88 -12.82 -3.62
C GLY A 71 -11.37 -13.59 -2.40
N THR A 72 -10.08 -13.87 -2.37
CA THR A 72 -9.42 -14.62 -1.30
C THR A 72 -8.22 -13.88 -0.71
N THR A 73 -7.84 -14.18 0.53
CA THR A 73 -6.67 -13.56 1.16
C THR A 73 -5.76 -14.59 1.81
N THR A 74 -4.49 -14.23 1.99
CA THR A 74 -3.54 -15.02 2.78
C THR A 74 -2.60 -14.07 3.51
N PRO A 75 -2.31 -14.28 4.80
CA PRO A 75 -1.33 -13.47 5.51
C PRO A 75 0.08 -13.71 4.97
N LEU A 76 0.89 -12.66 4.88
CA LEU A 76 2.30 -12.73 4.52
C LEU A 76 3.11 -11.98 5.59
N GLN A 77 3.99 -12.69 6.30
CA GLN A 77 4.94 -12.04 7.19
C GLN A 77 6.02 -11.37 6.34
N ILE A 78 6.20 -10.07 6.57
CA ILE A 78 7.25 -9.30 5.92
C ILE A 78 7.50 -8.03 6.74
N ASP A 79 8.77 -7.66 6.90
CA ASP A 79 9.22 -6.37 7.40
C ASP A 79 10.04 -5.65 6.34
N VAL A 80 9.50 -4.55 5.80
CA VAL A 80 10.18 -3.73 4.78
C VAL A 80 11.54 -3.22 5.24
N THR A 81 11.78 -3.14 6.55
CA THR A 81 13.04 -2.62 7.10
C THR A 81 14.10 -3.70 7.31
N ASP A 82 13.77 -4.96 6.99
CA ASP A 82 14.65 -6.12 7.12
C ASP A 82 14.71 -6.89 5.79
N ASP A 83 15.85 -6.78 5.09
CA ASP A 83 16.07 -7.45 3.80
C ASP A 83 15.94 -8.98 3.90
N ALA A 84 16.26 -9.60 5.03
CA ALA A 84 16.07 -11.04 5.21
C ALA A 84 14.58 -11.39 5.24
N SER A 85 13.77 -10.59 5.92
CA SER A 85 12.32 -10.74 5.94
C SER A 85 11.69 -10.51 4.55
N VAL A 86 12.14 -9.48 3.82
CA VAL A 86 11.69 -9.22 2.44
C VAL A 86 12.03 -10.41 1.53
N ASN A 87 13.26 -10.91 1.58
CA ASN A 87 13.70 -12.04 0.76
C ASN A 87 12.94 -13.34 1.10
N ALA A 88 12.65 -13.59 2.37
CA ALA A 88 11.84 -14.73 2.79
C ALA A 88 10.41 -14.66 2.22
N ALA A 89 9.82 -13.46 2.23
CA ALA A 89 8.50 -13.23 1.64
C ALA A 89 8.52 -13.42 0.11
N VAL A 90 9.53 -12.92 -0.59
CA VAL A 90 9.70 -13.16 -2.04
C VAL A 90 9.81 -14.66 -2.34
N ALA A 91 10.63 -15.39 -1.58
CA ALA A 91 10.80 -16.83 -1.76
C ALA A 91 9.47 -17.58 -1.54
N HIS A 92 8.70 -17.20 -0.53
CA HIS A 92 7.37 -17.76 -0.30
C HIS A 92 6.42 -17.48 -1.46
N VAL A 93 6.32 -16.22 -1.93
CA VAL A 93 5.43 -15.87 -3.04
C VAL A 93 5.85 -16.55 -4.34
N GLN A 94 7.17 -16.66 -4.58
CA GLN A 94 7.70 -17.39 -5.73
C GLN A 94 7.34 -18.87 -5.68
N ALA A 95 7.49 -19.53 -4.54
CA ALA A 95 7.20 -20.94 -4.39
C ALA A 95 5.69 -21.24 -4.52
N THR A 96 4.84 -20.39 -3.93
CA THR A 96 3.39 -20.61 -3.87
C THR A 96 2.68 -20.18 -5.15
N TYR A 97 3.03 -19.03 -5.72
CA TYR A 97 2.28 -18.42 -6.83
C TYR A 97 3.10 -18.28 -8.12
N GLY A 98 4.43 -18.31 -8.04
CA GLY A 98 5.34 -18.21 -9.20
C GLY A 98 5.46 -16.83 -9.86
N ARG A 99 4.55 -15.90 -9.53
CA ARG A 99 4.46 -14.55 -10.10
C ARG A 99 3.83 -13.57 -9.11
N LEU A 100 3.85 -12.30 -9.51
CA LEU A 100 3.10 -11.23 -8.89
C LEU A 100 2.49 -10.34 -9.98
N ASP A 101 1.24 -9.92 -9.86
CA ASP A 101 0.60 -9.03 -10.83
C ASP A 101 0.58 -7.56 -10.37
N VAL A 102 0.50 -7.31 -9.06
CA VAL A 102 0.50 -5.95 -8.52
C VAL A 102 1.33 -5.89 -7.23
N LEU A 103 2.20 -4.88 -7.11
CA LEU A 103 2.95 -4.56 -5.89
C LEU A 103 2.54 -3.18 -5.37
N VAL A 104 2.09 -3.11 -4.12
CA VAL A 104 1.64 -1.84 -3.48
C VAL A 104 2.54 -1.46 -2.31
N ASN A 105 3.47 -0.54 -2.51
CA ASN A 105 4.29 0.06 -1.45
C ASN A 105 3.43 0.99 -0.57
N ASN A 106 2.65 0.39 0.33
CA ASN A 106 1.72 1.07 1.24
C ASN A 106 2.32 1.43 2.61
N ALA A 107 3.30 0.66 3.09
CA ALA A 107 3.85 0.86 4.43
C ALA A 107 4.33 2.30 4.62
N GLY A 108 3.89 2.89 5.73
CA GLY A 108 4.19 4.27 6.05
C GLY A 108 4.10 4.53 7.55
N THR A 109 4.98 5.39 8.03
CA THR A 109 4.91 5.98 9.37
C THR A 109 5.12 7.49 9.29
N THR A 110 4.51 8.21 10.22
CA THR A 110 4.82 9.63 10.47
C THR A 110 5.91 9.79 11.54
N GLY A 111 6.52 8.68 11.98
CA GLY A 111 7.60 8.60 12.97
C GLY A 111 7.16 9.00 14.38
N ILE A 112 8.11 8.90 15.31
CA ILE A 112 7.94 9.32 16.72
C ILE A 112 7.49 10.77 16.91
N ALA A 113 7.85 11.70 16.02
CA ALA A 113 7.51 13.11 16.15
C ALA A 113 6.00 13.41 16.03
N SER A 114 5.21 12.49 15.47
CA SER A 114 3.78 12.68 15.29
C SER A 114 2.93 11.94 16.32
N ASN A 115 3.56 11.18 17.23
CA ASN A 115 2.88 10.48 18.32
C ASN A 115 2.80 11.42 19.54
N PRO A 116 1.60 11.85 19.98
CA PRO A 116 1.44 12.73 21.13
C PRO A 116 2.07 12.20 22.43
N ALA A 117 2.07 10.88 22.63
CA ALA A 117 2.70 10.26 23.79
C ALA A 117 4.24 10.32 23.71
N ALA A 118 4.78 10.23 22.48
CA ALA A 118 6.19 10.45 22.19
C ALA A 118 6.51 11.91 21.86
N ALA A 119 5.65 12.87 22.23
CA ALA A 119 5.95 14.31 22.30
C ALA A 119 6.18 14.78 23.76
N LEU A 120 5.86 13.94 24.76
CA LEU A 120 5.89 14.26 26.19
C LEU A 120 7.20 13.88 26.93
N ASN A 121 8.14 13.21 26.26
CA ASN A 121 9.46 12.88 26.78
C ASN A 121 10.53 13.94 26.38
N PRO A 122 10.99 14.85 27.24
CA PRO A 122 11.89 15.94 26.87
C PRO A 122 13.28 15.54 26.32
N THR A 123 13.59 14.24 26.22
CA THR A 123 14.74 13.69 25.47
C THR A 123 14.42 13.27 24.02
N ILE A 124 13.19 13.54 23.54
CA ILE A 124 12.65 13.10 22.25
C ILE A 124 13.41 13.70 21.06
N ALA A 125 13.98 12.78 20.28
CA ALA A 125 14.10 12.78 18.83
C ALA A 125 14.35 14.13 18.14
N THR A 126 15.63 14.41 17.90
CA THR A 126 16.01 15.39 16.87
C THR A 126 15.30 15.08 15.54
N THR A 127 15.03 16.09 14.72
CA THR A 127 14.57 15.94 13.33
C THR A 127 15.36 14.87 12.56
N ARG A 128 16.66 14.72 12.85
CA ARG A 128 17.52 13.68 12.27
C ARG A 128 17.10 12.25 12.65
N ALA A 129 16.77 12.01 13.92
CA ALA A 129 16.33 10.70 14.39
C ALA A 129 14.97 10.33 13.80
N ALA A 130 14.03 11.28 13.77
CA ALA A 130 12.73 11.10 13.13
C ALA A 130 12.87 10.82 11.62
N LEU A 131 13.73 11.57 10.92
CA LEU A 131 14.05 11.30 9.52
C LEU A 131 14.61 9.89 9.32
N LYS A 132 15.54 9.43 10.17
CA LYS A 132 16.11 8.08 10.03
C LYS A 132 15.03 7.00 10.11
N GLU A 133 14.13 7.09 11.08
CA GLU A 133 13.03 6.14 11.26
C GLU A 133 12.02 6.19 10.09
N ILE A 134 11.57 7.40 9.73
CA ILE A 134 10.58 7.59 8.67
C ILE A 134 11.15 7.15 7.32
N LEU A 135 12.39 7.50 6.99
CA LEU A 135 13.03 7.11 5.74
C LEU A 135 13.28 5.61 5.68
N ALA A 136 13.62 4.95 6.79
CA ALA A 136 13.78 3.50 6.85
C ALA A 136 12.53 2.77 6.36
N VAL A 137 11.34 3.19 6.80
CA VAL A 137 10.07 2.58 6.40
C VAL A 137 9.58 3.10 5.05
N ASN A 138 9.40 4.42 4.93
CA ASN A 138 8.67 5.04 3.82
C ASN A 138 9.47 5.05 2.51
N VAL A 139 10.80 4.98 2.58
CA VAL A 139 11.71 5.15 1.42
C VAL A 139 12.54 3.90 1.21
N TYR A 140 13.45 3.57 2.14
CA TYR A 140 14.31 2.38 2.00
C TYR A 140 13.47 1.11 1.90
N GLY A 141 12.46 0.97 2.75
CA GLY A 141 11.57 -0.17 2.72
C GLY A 141 10.78 -0.34 1.42
N ALA A 142 10.32 0.77 0.84
CA ALA A 142 9.66 0.74 -0.47
C ALA A 142 10.63 0.35 -1.59
N VAL A 143 11.89 0.81 -1.53
CA VAL A 143 12.94 0.44 -2.50
C VAL A 143 13.30 -1.03 -2.37
N SER A 144 13.67 -1.51 -1.18
CA SER A 144 14.05 -2.91 -0.92
C SER A 144 12.95 -3.88 -1.38
N THR A 145 11.70 -3.60 -1.00
CA THR A 145 10.54 -4.40 -1.45
C THR A 145 10.37 -4.36 -2.96
N THR A 146 10.46 -3.18 -3.58
CA THR A 146 10.33 -3.06 -5.04
C THR A 146 11.39 -3.87 -5.74
N GLU A 147 12.66 -3.73 -5.37
CA GLU A 147 13.78 -4.44 -6.01
C GLU A 147 13.66 -5.95 -5.86
N ALA A 148 13.29 -6.43 -4.67
CA ALA A 148 13.17 -7.85 -4.38
C ALA A 148 11.99 -8.52 -5.10
N PHE A 149 10.83 -7.85 -5.19
CA PHE A 149 9.63 -8.38 -5.84
C PHE A 149 9.57 -8.13 -7.36
N LEU A 150 10.39 -7.23 -7.91
CA LEU A 150 10.36 -6.88 -9.33
C LEU A 150 10.52 -8.09 -10.28
N PRO A 151 11.37 -9.10 -10.02
CA PRO A 151 11.44 -10.29 -10.86
C PRO A 151 10.14 -11.09 -10.92
N LEU A 152 9.35 -11.11 -9.84
CA LEU A 152 8.03 -11.75 -9.82
C LEU A 152 6.99 -10.87 -10.52
N LEU A 153 7.07 -9.55 -10.34
CA LEU A 153 6.17 -8.59 -10.99
C LEU A 153 6.29 -8.64 -12.52
N ARG A 154 7.51 -8.82 -13.04
CA ARG A 154 7.79 -9.00 -14.49
C ARG A 154 7.17 -10.27 -15.08
N LYS A 155 6.78 -11.23 -14.25
CA LYS A 155 6.08 -12.46 -14.68
C LYS A 155 4.56 -12.28 -14.72
N SER A 156 4.05 -11.08 -14.41
CA SER A 156 2.64 -10.75 -14.51
C SER A 156 2.11 -11.02 -15.92
N THR A 157 0.88 -11.51 -15.97
CA THR A 157 0.13 -11.69 -17.22
C THR A 157 -1.17 -10.91 -17.26
N ALA A 158 -1.55 -10.31 -16.13
CA ALA A 158 -2.75 -9.47 -16.00
C ALA A 158 -2.43 -7.96 -16.12
N GLY A 159 -1.19 -7.63 -16.48
CA GLY A 159 -0.68 -6.26 -16.56
C GLY A 159 -0.06 -5.85 -15.23
N ALA A 160 1.28 -5.89 -15.18
CA ALA A 160 2.06 -5.56 -14.00
C ALA A 160 1.78 -4.13 -13.51
N ARG A 161 1.50 -3.97 -12.22
CA ARG A 161 1.33 -2.65 -11.59
C ARG A 161 2.26 -2.48 -10.39
N LEU A 162 3.00 -1.37 -10.36
CA LEU A 162 3.82 -0.95 -9.23
C LEU A 162 3.25 0.34 -8.66
N VAL A 163 2.68 0.27 -7.46
CA VAL A 163 1.99 1.41 -6.83
C VAL A 163 2.78 1.87 -5.61
N PHE A 164 3.13 3.14 -5.57
CA PHE A 164 3.68 3.81 -4.39
C PHE A 164 2.58 4.61 -3.71
N VAL A 165 2.12 4.17 -2.53
CA VAL A 165 1.15 4.95 -1.75
C VAL A 165 1.89 6.13 -1.12
N SER A 166 1.77 7.28 -1.78
CA SER A 166 2.46 8.50 -1.42
C SER A 166 1.48 9.54 -0.90
N SER A 167 1.80 10.83 -1.07
CA SER A 167 0.93 11.93 -0.69
C SER A 167 1.26 13.18 -1.51
N SER A 168 0.24 14.01 -1.79
CA SER A 168 0.41 15.36 -2.32
C SER A 168 1.26 16.24 -1.38
N LEU A 169 1.37 15.89 -0.09
CA LEU A 169 2.28 16.53 0.86
C LEU A 169 3.78 16.43 0.47
N GLY A 170 4.12 15.50 -0.43
CA GLY A 170 5.46 15.39 -1.02
C GLY A 170 5.73 16.32 -2.20
N SER A 171 4.77 17.17 -2.60
CA SER A 171 4.94 18.12 -3.70
C SER A 171 5.82 19.29 -3.27
N ILE A 172 7.02 19.38 -3.84
CA ILE A 172 7.97 20.49 -3.57
C ILE A 172 7.38 21.82 -4.07
N SER A 173 6.81 21.84 -5.26
CA SER A 173 6.22 23.07 -5.83
C SER A 173 5.09 23.62 -4.97
N GLN A 174 4.21 22.74 -4.46
CA GLN A 174 3.14 23.18 -3.55
C GLN A 174 3.65 23.53 -2.15
N ALA A 175 4.70 22.86 -1.66
CA ALA A 175 5.30 23.17 -0.36
C ALA A 175 6.13 24.48 -0.39
N ALA A 176 6.56 24.94 -1.56
CA ALA A 176 7.32 26.18 -1.75
C ALA A 176 6.44 27.42 -2.04
N ASP A 177 5.15 27.22 -2.36
CA ASP A 177 4.20 28.28 -2.68
C ASP A 177 3.47 28.77 -1.40
N PRO A 178 3.72 30.00 -0.90
CA PRO A 178 3.09 30.52 0.30
C PRO A 178 1.56 30.62 0.25
N THR A 179 0.95 30.57 -0.95
CA THR A 179 -0.50 30.60 -1.13
C THR A 179 -1.14 29.21 -1.10
N SER A 180 -0.34 28.15 -1.18
CA SER A 180 -0.81 26.77 -1.16
C SER A 180 -1.20 26.31 0.24
N LYS A 181 -2.29 25.53 0.36
CA LYS A 181 -2.64 24.81 1.59
C LYS A 181 -1.55 23.86 2.09
N TYR A 182 -0.58 23.54 1.24
CA TYR A 182 0.54 22.67 1.56
C TYR A 182 1.78 23.41 2.09
N TYR A 183 1.83 24.75 2.05
CA TYR A 183 2.86 25.55 2.72
C TYR A 183 2.65 25.52 4.24
N ASN A 184 3.33 24.61 4.93
CA ASN A 184 3.14 24.38 6.36
C ASN A 184 4.42 23.82 7.00
N PRO A 185 4.89 24.38 8.13
CA PRO A 185 6.12 23.93 8.78
C PRO A 185 5.99 22.58 9.52
N ARG A 186 4.79 22.01 9.63
CA ARG A 186 4.54 20.75 10.36
C ARG A 186 4.76 19.52 9.49
N GLY A 187 5.33 18.49 10.12
CA GLY A 187 5.54 17.17 9.51
C GLY A 187 6.57 17.17 8.39
N GLY A 188 7.61 18.01 8.50
CA GLY A 188 8.64 18.17 7.49
C GLY A 188 9.34 16.85 7.13
N GLU A 189 9.56 15.98 8.11
CA GLU A 189 10.20 14.68 7.93
C GLU A 189 9.33 13.72 7.11
N TYR A 190 8.03 13.67 7.41
CA TYR A 190 7.07 12.89 6.62
C TYR A 190 6.96 13.45 5.19
N ARG A 191 6.84 14.78 5.04
CA ARG A 191 6.80 15.46 3.74
C ARG A 191 8.04 15.15 2.90
N ALA A 192 9.24 15.23 3.50
CA ALA A 192 10.50 14.87 2.85
C ALA A 192 10.50 13.41 2.40
N SER A 193 10.01 12.48 3.23
CA SER A 193 9.89 11.07 2.85
C SER A 193 8.96 10.85 1.65
N LYS A 194 7.82 11.57 1.59
CA LYS A 194 6.88 11.46 0.48
C LYS A 194 7.38 12.18 -0.78
N ALA A 195 8.16 13.25 -0.65
CA ALA A 195 8.87 13.87 -1.77
C ALA A 195 9.93 12.93 -2.37
N ALA A 196 10.69 12.24 -1.52
CA ALA A 196 11.63 11.20 -1.95
C ALA A 196 10.88 10.05 -2.65
N LEU A 197 9.76 9.59 -2.09
CA LEU A 197 8.95 8.52 -2.67
C LEU A 197 8.32 8.92 -4.02
N ASN A 198 7.83 10.15 -4.15
CA ASN A 198 7.35 10.70 -5.43
C ASN A 198 8.46 10.71 -6.49
N THR A 199 9.67 11.09 -6.08
CA THR A 199 10.83 11.09 -6.98
C THR A 199 11.19 9.67 -7.40
N LEU A 200 11.25 8.72 -6.46
CA LEU A 200 11.53 7.32 -6.74
C LEU A 200 10.48 6.70 -7.68
N MET A 201 9.20 7.01 -7.48
CA MET A 201 8.12 6.58 -8.37
C MET A 201 8.41 6.99 -9.81
N VAL A 202 8.75 8.27 -10.05
CA VAL A 202 9.12 8.76 -11.39
C VAL A 202 10.38 8.08 -11.93
N GLN A 203 11.38 7.81 -11.08
CA GLN A 203 12.57 7.06 -11.50
C GLN A 203 12.23 5.62 -11.91
N TYR A 204 11.30 4.95 -11.22
CA TYR A 204 10.83 3.61 -11.59
C TYR A 204 10.03 3.62 -12.91
N VAL A 205 9.29 4.68 -13.21
CA VAL A 205 8.67 4.87 -14.55
C VAL A 205 9.74 4.85 -15.63
N ALA A 206 10.83 5.60 -15.44
CA ALA A 206 11.92 5.65 -16.40
C ALA A 206 12.68 4.31 -16.49
N LYS A 207 12.98 3.69 -15.33
CA LYS A 207 13.72 2.42 -15.22
C LYS A 207 12.99 1.25 -15.87
N LEU A 208 11.65 1.20 -15.76
CA LEU A 208 10.82 0.10 -16.27
C LEU A 208 10.17 0.42 -17.62
N ARG A 209 10.63 1.47 -18.30
CA ARG A 209 10.09 1.89 -19.59
C ARG A 209 10.29 0.77 -20.61
N GLY A 210 9.18 0.37 -21.24
CA GLY A 210 9.18 -0.71 -22.24
C GLY A 210 9.05 -2.12 -21.67
N GLU A 211 9.02 -2.28 -20.34
CA GLU A 211 8.84 -3.60 -19.70
C GLU A 211 7.36 -3.97 -19.47
N GLY A 212 6.41 -3.10 -19.87
CA GLY A 212 4.98 -3.33 -19.66
C GLY A 212 4.50 -3.16 -18.21
N VAL A 213 5.36 -2.66 -17.30
CA VAL A 213 4.98 -2.35 -15.92
C VAL A 213 4.37 -0.95 -15.82
N LYS A 214 3.12 -0.87 -15.35
CA LYS A 214 2.43 0.39 -15.06
C LYS A 214 2.82 0.87 -13.67
N VAL A 215 3.50 2.01 -13.59
CA VAL A 215 3.95 2.58 -12.32
C VAL A 215 3.04 3.75 -11.92
N PHE A 216 2.65 3.82 -10.65
CA PHE A 216 1.78 4.87 -10.12
C PHE A 216 2.30 5.41 -8.80
N GLY A 217 2.11 6.70 -8.58
CA GLY A 217 1.99 7.24 -7.22
C GLY A 217 0.51 7.33 -6.88
N ALA A 218 0.11 6.99 -5.66
CA ALA A 218 -1.29 7.08 -5.25
C ALA A 218 -1.42 7.88 -3.95
N ASP A 219 -2.22 8.94 -3.96
CA ASP A 219 -2.50 9.74 -2.77
C ASP A 219 -3.90 9.39 -2.23
N PRO A 220 -4.03 8.66 -1.11
CA PRO A 220 -5.34 8.34 -0.56
C PRO A 220 -6.04 9.56 0.06
N GLY A 221 -5.34 10.67 0.23
CA GLY A 221 -5.81 11.85 0.96
C GLY A 221 -5.65 11.72 2.47
N LEU A 222 -6.23 12.68 3.21
CA LEU A 222 -6.21 12.68 4.67
C LEU A 222 -7.25 11.68 5.20
N ASN A 223 -6.79 10.56 5.77
CA ASN A 223 -7.64 9.47 6.26
C ASN A 223 -7.50 9.32 7.77
N ALA A 224 -8.62 9.09 8.47
CA ALA A 224 -8.70 8.86 9.91
C ALA A 224 -8.17 7.47 10.30
N THR A 225 -6.89 7.25 10.07
CA THR A 225 -6.16 6.01 10.40
C THR A 225 -5.38 6.17 11.69
N ASN A 226 -4.91 5.06 12.25
CA ASN A 226 -3.98 5.11 13.39
C ASN A 226 -2.54 5.51 13.00
N LEU A 227 -2.32 6.07 11.80
CA LEU A 227 -0.99 6.46 11.31
C LEU A 227 -0.30 7.47 12.23
N THR A 228 -1.08 8.38 12.84
CA THR A 228 -0.59 9.39 13.79
C THR A 228 -0.75 8.96 15.25
N GLY A 229 -1.22 7.74 15.52
CA GLY A 229 -1.60 7.30 16.87
C GLY A 229 -2.88 7.93 17.42
N ASP A 230 -3.58 8.76 16.65
CA ASP A 230 -4.78 9.51 17.07
C ASP A 230 -5.71 9.78 15.88
N ALA A 231 -6.54 8.79 15.55
CA ALA A 231 -7.50 8.89 14.46
C ALA A 231 -8.61 9.93 14.72
N GLU A 232 -8.95 10.20 15.98
CA GLU A 232 -9.99 11.17 16.34
C GLU A 232 -9.54 12.61 16.04
N SER A 233 -8.28 12.93 16.36
CA SER A 233 -7.66 14.20 15.97
C SER A 233 -7.64 14.40 14.45
N LEU A 234 -7.44 13.34 13.67
CA LEU A 234 -7.54 13.40 12.22
C LEU A 234 -8.96 13.71 11.76
N ARG A 235 -9.99 13.05 12.34
CA ARG A 235 -11.40 13.36 12.03
C ARG A 235 -11.75 14.82 12.30
N LYS A 236 -11.29 15.38 13.43
CA LYS A 236 -11.46 16.81 13.76
C LYS A 236 -10.83 17.77 12.74
N ARG A 237 -9.88 17.28 11.94
CA ARG A 237 -9.21 18.02 10.85
C ARG A 237 -9.83 17.76 9.47
N GLY A 238 -11.01 17.13 9.41
CA GLY A 238 -11.71 16.81 8.16
C GLY A 238 -11.18 15.57 7.45
N ALA A 239 -10.49 14.67 8.15
CA ALA A 239 -10.10 13.39 7.57
C ALA A 239 -11.33 12.54 7.23
N VAL A 240 -11.31 11.92 6.05
CA VAL A 240 -12.32 10.93 5.66
C VAL A 240 -12.05 9.59 6.34
N GLU A 241 -13.04 8.69 6.33
CA GLU A 241 -12.83 7.32 6.81
C GLU A 241 -11.83 6.57 5.91
N PRO A 242 -11.02 5.65 6.48
CA PRO A 242 -10.03 4.90 5.72
C PRO A 242 -10.59 4.12 4.52
N SER A 243 -11.89 3.79 4.53
CA SER A 243 -12.58 3.14 3.42
C SER A 243 -12.53 3.97 2.13
N VAL A 244 -12.63 5.30 2.25
CA VAL A 244 -12.54 6.22 1.10
C VAL A 244 -11.12 6.21 0.53
N GLY A 245 -10.09 6.29 1.38
CA GLY A 245 -8.70 6.15 0.95
C GLY A 245 -8.41 4.77 0.34
N GLY A 246 -8.96 3.71 0.93
CA GLY A 246 -8.84 2.34 0.42
C GLY A 246 -9.45 2.18 -0.97
N GLU A 247 -10.66 2.70 -1.18
CA GLU A 247 -11.32 2.72 -2.48
C GLU A 247 -10.49 3.46 -3.52
N ARG A 248 -9.94 4.62 -3.15
CA ARG A 248 -9.04 5.41 -4.02
C ARG A 248 -7.85 4.58 -4.49
N ILE A 249 -7.15 3.89 -3.59
CA ILE A 249 -6.05 2.99 -3.97
C ILE A 249 -6.56 1.83 -4.86
N ALA A 250 -7.71 1.24 -4.51
CA ALA A 250 -8.30 0.16 -5.29
C ALA A 250 -8.64 0.56 -6.73
N THR A 251 -9.08 1.81 -6.99
CA THR A 251 -9.32 2.29 -8.37
C THR A 251 -8.06 2.23 -9.25
N VAL A 252 -6.88 2.52 -8.68
CA VAL A 252 -5.59 2.41 -9.39
C VAL A 252 -5.30 0.95 -9.73
N ILE A 253 -5.53 0.05 -8.79
CA ILE A 253 -5.26 -1.39 -8.93
C ILE A 253 -6.22 -2.02 -9.95
N LYS A 254 -7.49 -1.63 -9.96
CA LYS A 254 -8.51 -2.06 -10.92
C LYS A 254 -8.29 -1.54 -12.34
N GLY A 255 -7.35 -0.62 -12.55
CA GLY A 255 -7.07 -0.01 -13.86
C GLY A 255 -7.98 1.16 -14.23
N GLU A 256 -8.86 1.60 -13.33
CA GLU A 256 -9.76 2.74 -13.53
C GLU A 256 -8.98 4.07 -13.63
N ARG A 257 -7.72 4.07 -13.18
CA ARG A 257 -6.80 5.21 -13.23
C ARG A 257 -5.63 5.01 -14.20
N ASP A 258 -5.77 4.15 -15.21
CA ASP A 258 -4.70 3.89 -16.19
C ASP A 258 -4.26 5.17 -16.98
N ALA A 259 -5.09 6.21 -17.03
CA ALA A 259 -4.71 7.52 -17.57
C ALA A 259 -3.64 8.25 -16.72
N ASP A 260 -3.44 7.84 -15.47
CA ASP A 260 -2.47 8.41 -14.53
C ASP A 260 -1.15 7.61 -14.45
N VAL A 261 -0.92 6.66 -15.37
CA VAL A 261 0.35 5.93 -15.43
C VAL A 261 1.53 6.91 -15.49
N GLY A 262 2.49 6.70 -14.58
CA GLY A 262 3.66 7.54 -14.39
C GLY A 262 3.42 8.86 -13.68
N ARG A 263 2.26 9.04 -13.06
CA ARG A 263 1.87 10.25 -12.32
C ARG A 263 1.36 9.89 -10.92
N MET A 264 1.13 10.93 -10.14
CA MET A 264 0.34 10.83 -8.91
C MET A 264 -1.15 10.76 -9.27
N ALA A 265 -1.79 9.64 -8.99
CA ALA A 265 -3.24 9.53 -8.93
C ALA A 265 -3.73 10.28 -7.68
N CYS A 266 -3.95 11.58 -7.86
CA CYS A 266 -4.61 12.42 -6.87
C CYS A 266 -6.13 12.27 -6.99
N PHE A 267 -6.83 12.56 -5.90
CA PHE A 267 -8.28 12.56 -5.85
C PHE A 267 -8.74 13.93 -5.37
N PRO A 268 -9.83 14.48 -5.95
CA PRO A 268 -10.39 15.76 -5.51
C PRO A 268 -10.56 15.78 -3.99
N SER A 269 -10.22 16.91 -3.38
CA SER A 269 -10.42 17.03 -1.94
C SER A 269 -11.91 17.25 -1.68
N VAL A 270 -12.46 16.68 -0.61
CA VAL A 270 -13.87 16.92 -0.23
C VAL A 270 -14.09 18.36 0.28
N LEU A 271 -13.03 19.18 0.27
CA LEU A 271 -12.98 20.55 0.77
C LEU A 271 -12.73 21.56 -0.36
N ASP A 272 -13.00 21.17 -1.61
CA ASP A 272 -12.99 22.09 -2.76
C ASP A 272 -14.38 22.74 -2.93
#